data_AF-A0AAV7BF70-F1
#
_entry.id   AF-A0AAV7BF70-F1
#
_cell.length_a   1.000
_cell.length_b   1.000
_cell.length_c   1.000
_cell.angle_alpha   90.00
_cell.angle_beta   90.00
_cell.angle_gamma   90.00
#
_symmetry.space_group_name_H-M   'P 1'
#
loop_
_entity.id
_entity.type
_entity.pdbx_description
1 polymer ?
#
loop_
_entity_poly.entity_id
_entity_poly.type
_entity_poly.pdbx_seq_one_letter_code
_entity_poly.pdbx_strand_id
1 'polypeptide(L)'
;MYAQRPLVSKPRSAALLSQETHAGCMADTEEENLQNQIDEIEALSSIYGDDWCVIDEAARIFCIKISNSLDHPEWTLCLQVILPPEYPSIAPPLYQLNAPWLRGEDRLTISNNLEEMYLQNLGENILYQWVEKIREFLEEKSKTSHQVPKLKSTTEETEADDDDSSSELLNDLLLCSGIDASFDTLEDAAKEVPSIVHGEPISDRRSTFQAHLAPVTSPSQVINETNADLEPLFWGFNGPRSMLDCGN
;
A
#
# COMPACT_ATOMS: atom_id res chain seq x y z
N MET A 1 17.60 27.34 -85.18
CA MET A 1 16.72 26.18 -84.87
C MET A 1 17.04 25.73 -83.46
N TYR A 2 16.14 26.03 -82.52
CA TYR A 2 16.24 25.64 -81.12
C TYR A 2 15.83 24.17 -80.97
N ALA A 3 16.62 23.37 -80.26
CA ALA A 3 16.24 22.02 -79.85
C ALA A 3 16.28 21.95 -78.31
N GLN A 4 15.08 21.85 -77.71
CA GLN A 4 14.86 21.67 -76.28
C GLN A 4 15.43 20.32 -75.77
N ARG A 5 16.04 20.35 -74.57
CA ARG A 5 16.27 19.16 -73.74
C ARG A 5 15.04 18.90 -72.88
N PRO A 6 14.63 17.64 -72.64
CA PRO A 6 13.55 17.34 -71.70
C PRO A 6 14.06 17.33 -70.26
N LEU A 7 13.36 18.04 -69.37
CA LEU A 7 13.53 17.96 -67.92
C LEU A 7 12.76 16.72 -67.42
N VAL A 8 13.50 15.71 -66.94
CA VAL A 8 12.92 14.61 -66.17
C VAL A 8 12.82 15.05 -64.71
N SER A 9 11.67 15.56 -64.31
CA SER A 9 11.31 15.77 -62.91
C SER A 9 10.85 14.44 -62.30
N LYS A 10 11.75 13.77 -61.58
CA LYS A 10 11.34 12.73 -60.63
C LYS A 10 10.74 13.40 -59.40
N PRO A 11 9.50 13.11 -58.98
CA PRO A 11 9.05 13.50 -57.65
C PRO A 11 9.85 12.69 -56.62
N ARG A 12 10.66 13.39 -55.82
CA ARG A 12 11.29 12.82 -54.62
C ARG A 12 10.20 12.64 -53.55
N SER A 13 9.93 11.38 -53.25
CA SER A 13 9.60 10.83 -51.93
C SER A 13 8.95 11.81 -50.94
N ALA A 14 7.62 11.91 -50.97
CA ALA A 14 6.82 12.55 -49.90
C ALA A 14 6.20 11.52 -48.94
N ALA A 15 6.54 10.23 -49.08
CA ALA A 15 5.89 9.14 -48.34
C ALA A 15 6.67 8.63 -47.10
N LEU A 16 7.84 9.20 -46.78
CA LEU A 16 8.64 8.81 -45.61
C LEU A 16 8.46 9.75 -44.40
N LEU A 17 7.83 10.92 -44.56
CA LEU A 17 7.79 11.95 -43.51
C LEU A 17 6.63 11.79 -42.50
N SER A 18 5.83 10.72 -42.58
CA SER A 18 4.68 10.51 -41.69
C SER A 18 4.87 9.37 -40.69
N GLN A 19 6.01 8.65 -40.73
CA GLN A 19 6.33 7.61 -39.75
C GLN A 19 7.33 8.09 -38.67
N GLU A 20 8.05 9.19 -38.92
CA GLU A 20 9.02 9.76 -37.96
C GLU A 20 8.36 10.67 -36.91
N THR A 21 7.11 11.13 -37.12
CA THR A 21 6.44 12.11 -36.25
C THR A 21 5.77 11.50 -35.01
N HIS A 22 5.62 10.17 -34.93
CA HIS A 22 4.99 9.51 -33.77
C HIS A 22 6.02 9.03 -32.74
N ALA A 23 7.21 8.61 -33.19
CA ALA A 23 8.30 8.20 -32.30
C ALA A 23 8.97 9.39 -31.59
N GLY A 24 9.05 10.56 -32.25
CA GLY A 24 9.61 11.77 -31.63
C GLY A 24 8.77 12.31 -30.46
N CYS A 25 7.44 12.21 -30.55
CA CYS A 25 6.54 12.76 -29.51
C CYS A 25 6.53 11.92 -28.22
N MET A 26 6.72 10.60 -28.31
CA MET A 26 6.75 9.73 -27.12
C MET A 26 8.07 9.82 -26.36
N ALA A 27 9.19 9.99 -27.06
CA ALA A 27 10.51 10.16 -26.43
C ALA A 27 10.59 11.43 -25.59
N ASP A 28 9.97 12.52 -26.05
CA ASP A 28 9.93 13.79 -25.31
C ASP A 28 9.19 13.63 -23.96
N THR A 29 8.09 12.87 -23.91
CA THR A 29 7.33 12.63 -22.67
C THR A 29 8.08 11.73 -21.68
N GLU A 30 8.80 10.71 -22.15
CA GLU A 30 9.61 9.85 -21.29
C GLU A 30 10.79 10.61 -20.67
N GLU A 31 11.42 11.51 -21.44
CA GLU A 31 12.52 12.36 -20.94
C GLU A 31 12.02 13.39 -19.92
N GLU A 32 10.86 14.01 -20.16
CA GLU A 32 10.19 14.90 -19.20
C GLU A 32 9.82 14.17 -17.91
N ASN A 33 9.24 12.97 -18.01
CA ASN A 33 8.94 12.12 -16.87
C ASN A 33 10.20 11.83 -16.05
N LEU A 34 11.28 11.43 -16.73
CA LEU A 34 12.56 11.12 -16.08
C LEU A 34 13.13 12.34 -15.34
N GLN A 35 13.05 13.53 -15.93
CA GLN A 35 13.53 14.75 -15.27
C GLN A 35 12.69 15.07 -14.04
N ASN A 36 11.36 15.04 -14.14
CA ASN A 36 10.45 15.27 -13.01
C ASN A 36 10.72 14.27 -11.87
N GLN A 37 10.97 13.03 -12.24
CA GLN A 37 11.35 11.95 -11.37
C GLN A 37 12.71 12.16 -10.68
N ILE A 38 13.70 12.74 -11.35
CA ILE A 38 15.00 13.06 -10.75
C ILE A 38 14.83 14.18 -9.73
N ASP A 39 14.14 15.26 -10.13
CA ASP A 39 13.91 16.43 -9.30
C ASP A 39 13.11 16.08 -8.03
N GLU A 40 12.08 15.23 -8.15
CA GLU A 40 11.31 14.76 -7.00
C GLU A 40 12.16 13.97 -6.01
N ILE A 41 12.97 13.03 -6.50
CA ILE A 41 13.81 12.20 -5.62
C ILE A 41 14.91 13.02 -4.96
N GLU A 42 15.52 13.97 -5.68
CA GLU A 42 16.51 14.88 -5.11
C GLU A 42 15.88 15.71 -3.97
N ALA A 43 14.69 16.28 -4.21
CA ALA A 43 13.96 17.03 -3.20
C ALA A 43 13.64 16.16 -1.96
N LEU A 44 13.10 14.96 -2.15
CA LEU A 44 12.76 14.05 -1.04
C LEU A 44 13.98 13.62 -0.24
N SER A 45 15.09 13.31 -0.92
CA SER A 45 16.35 12.94 -0.25
C SER A 45 16.89 14.08 0.62
N SER A 46 16.70 15.33 0.20
CA SER A 46 17.11 16.53 0.94
C SER A 46 16.20 16.80 2.15
N ILE A 47 14.89 16.58 1.99
CA ILE A 47 13.89 16.80 3.04
C ILE A 47 14.02 15.76 4.16
N TYR A 48 14.11 14.48 3.78
CA TYR A 48 14.03 13.37 4.75
C TYR A 48 15.40 12.83 5.16
N GLY A 49 16.48 13.18 4.45
CA GLY A 49 17.85 12.84 4.83
C GLY A 49 18.02 11.36 5.14
N ASP A 50 18.30 11.04 6.40
CA ASP A 50 18.57 9.67 6.87
C ASP A 50 17.34 8.74 6.82
N ASP A 51 16.12 9.28 6.78
CA ASP A 51 14.89 8.48 6.67
C ASP A 51 14.61 8.03 5.22
N TRP A 52 15.31 8.60 4.23
CA TRP A 52 15.23 8.23 2.82
C TRP A 52 16.35 7.27 2.42
N CYS A 53 15.97 6.15 1.80
CA CYS A 53 16.89 5.09 1.37
C CYS A 53 16.75 4.82 -0.14
N VAL A 54 17.86 4.85 -0.87
CA VAL A 54 17.92 4.34 -2.25
C VAL A 54 18.22 2.85 -2.21
N ILE A 55 17.30 2.02 -2.68
CA ILE A 55 17.45 0.56 -2.68
C ILE A 55 18.15 0.11 -3.95
N ASP A 56 17.65 0.57 -5.11
CA ASP A 56 18.23 0.31 -6.41
C ASP A 56 17.97 1.52 -7.32
N GLU A 57 19.01 2.29 -7.63
CA GLU A 57 18.90 3.48 -8.47
C GLU A 57 18.54 3.15 -9.93
N ALA A 58 19.09 2.05 -10.46
CA ALA A 58 18.87 1.65 -11.85
C ALA A 58 17.45 1.12 -12.06
N ALA A 59 16.92 0.38 -11.08
CA ALA A 59 15.53 -0.07 -11.08
C ALA A 59 14.54 0.95 -10.51
N ARG A 60 15.01 2.16 -10.14
CA ARG A 60 14.20 3.25 -9.56
C ARG A 60 13.39 2.81 -8.34
N ILE A 61 14.02 2.05 -7.45
CA ILE A 61 13.45 1.54 -6.21
C ILE A 61 13.95 2.36 -5.03
N PHE A 62 13.02 2.96 -4.31
CA PHE A 62 13.29 3.81 -3.17
C PHE A 62 12.47 3.38 -1.96
N CYS A 63 12.93 3.73 -0.77
CA CYS A 63 12.24 3.44 0.47
C CYS A 63 12.32 4.65 1.39
N ILE A 64 11.22 4.98 2.04
CA ILE A 64 11.17 6.02 3.06
C ILE A 64 10.57 5.46 4.35
N LYS A 65 11.23 5.76 5.47
CA LYS A 65 10.74 5.46 6.81
C LYS A 65 9.92 6.64 7.33
N ILE A 66 8.69 6.38 7.73
CA ILE A 66 7.74 7.38 8.21
C ILE A 66 7.38 7.03 9.65
N SER A 67 7.60 7.97 10.56
CA SER A 67 7.23 7.83 11.97
C SER A 67 6.33 8.98 12.43
N ASN A 68 5.51 8.69 13.43
CA ASN A 68 4.60 9.67 14.05
C ASN A 68 5.35 10.74 14.87
N SER A 69 6.42 10.35 15.57
CA SER A 69 7.25 11.27 16.36
C SER A 69 8.73 11.01 16.11
N LEU A 70 9.54 12.07 16.22
CA LEU A 70 10.99 12.03 16.05
C LEU A 70 11.71 11.50 17.29
N ASP A 71 11.22 11.82 18.49
CA ASP A 71 11.89 11.46 19.75
C ASP A 71 11.53 10.05 20.21
N HIS A 72 10.26 9.65 20.04
CA HIS A 72 9.72 8.36 20.47
C HIS A 72 8.74 7.81 19.43
N PRO A 73 9.25 7.16 18.36
CA PRO A 73 8.40 6.63 17.31
C PRO A 73 7.63 5.39 17.79
N GLU A 74 6.40 5.59 18.26
CA GLU A 74 5.49 4.48 18.64
C GLU A 74 5.00 3.71 17.41
N TRP A 75 4.68 4.47 16.35
CA TRP A 75 4.23 3.93 15.08
C TRP A 75 5.22 4.32 14.01
N THR A 76 5.71 3.31 13.29
CA THR A 76 6.62 3.46 12.16
C THR A 76 6.09 2.63 10.99
N LEU A 77 6.11 3.20 9.80
CA LEU A 77 5.78 2.56 8.53
C LEU A 77 6.91 2.81 7.53
N CYS A 78 7.31 1.79 6.79
CA CYS A 78 8.20 1.95 5.65
C CYS A 78 7.39 1.90 4.36
N LEU A 79 7.45 2.97 3.58
CA LEU A 79 6.87 3.06 2.25
C LEU A 79 7.99 2.78 1.24
N GLN A 80 7.91 1.66 0.53
CA GLN A 80 8.76 1.38 -0.60
C GLN A 80 8.04 1.74 -1.88
N VAL A 81 8.71 2.43 -2.80
CA VAL A 81 8.17 2.82 -4.11
C VAL A 81 9.08 2.39 -5.24
N ILE A 82 8.47 2.07 -6.37
CA ILE A 82 9.14 1.78 -7.64
C ILE A 82 8.55 2.74 -8.66
N LEU A 83 9.41 3.54 -9.30
CA LEU A 83 8.97 4.55 -10.26
C LEU A 83 9.04 3.98 -11.69
N PRO A 84 7.91 3.69 -12.33
CA PRO A 84 7.89 3.29 -13.73
C PRO A 84 8.29 4.47 -14.64
N PRO A 85 8.77 4.24 -15.87
CA PRO A 85 9.11 5.32 -16.81
C PRO A 85 7.91 6.19 -17.18
N GLU A 86 6.69 5.68 -17.03
CA GLU A 86 5.45 6.39 -17.30
C GLU A 86 5.00 7.35 -16.18
N TYR A 87 5.61 7.30 -14.99
CA TYR A 87 5.34 8.24 -13.90
C TYR A 87 6.10 9.56 -14.10
N PRO A 88 5.53 10.75 -13.83
CA PRO A 88 4.22 10.99 -13.22
C PRO A 88 3.04 11.09 -14.19
N SER A 89 3.27 11.11 -15.50
CA SER A 89 2.24 11.47 -16.49
C SER A 89 1.05 10.51 -16.57
N ILE A 90 1.29 9.23 -16.85
CA ILE A 90 0.23 8.28 -17.22
C ILE A 90 0.16 7.02 -16.34
N ALA A 91 1.10 6.86 -15.40
CA ALA A 91 1.10 5.76 -14.46
C ALA A 91 1.44 6.22 -13.03
N PRO A 92 0.84 5.61 -11.99
CA PRO A 92 1.20 5.87 -10.60
C PRO A 92 2.53 5.18 -10.23
N PRO A 93 3.20 5.62 -9.14
CA PRO A 93 4.24 4.83 -8.50
C PRO A 93 3.69 3.49 -8.02
N LEU A 94 4.45 2.42 -8.20
CA LEU A 94 4.14 1.15 -7.55
C LEU A 94 4.62 1.22 -6.11
N TYR A 95 3.79 0.81 -5.15
CA TYR A 95 4.12 0.94 -3.73
C TYR A 95 3.97 -0.37 -2.96
N GLN A 96 4.72 -0.46 -1.87
CA GLN A 96 4.59 -1.49 -0.85
C GLN A 96 4.67 -0.86 0.54
N LEU A 97 3.66 -1.14 1.36
CA LEU A 97 3.59 -0.68 2.74
C LEU A 97 4.08 -1.80 3.68
N ASN A 98 5.12 -1.49 4.46
CA ASN A 98 5.72 -2.43 5.39
C ASN A 98 5.67 -1.86 6.81
N ALA A 99 4.86 -2.48 7.67
CA ALA A 99 4.93 -2.26 9.12
C ALA A 99 4.43 -3.51 9.88
N PRO A 100 4.99 -3.83 11.06
CA PRO A 100 4.54 -4.99 11.84
C PRO A 100 3.06 -4.95 12.21
N TRP A 101 2.55 -3.75 12.50
CA TRP A 101 1.18 -3.48 12.95
C TRP A 101 0.18 -3.28 11.80
N LEU A 102 0.66 -3.08 10.56
CA LEU A 102 -0.19 -2.70 9.44
C LEU A 102 -0.92 -3.93 8.87
N ARG A 103 -2.16 -4.15 9.32
CA ARG A 103 -3.01 -5.29 8.95
C ARG A 103 -4.45 -4.84 8.75
N GLY A 104 -5.22 -5.65 8.02
CA GLY A 104 -6.68 -5.48 7.88
C GLY A 104 -7.08 -4.10 7.38
N GLU A 105 -8.00 -3.46 8.12
CA GLU A 105 -8.60 -2.16 7.80
C GLU A 105 -7.55 -1.06 7.64
N ASP A 106 -6.55 -0.98 8.52
CA ASP A 106 -5.53 0.08 8.47
C ASP A 106 -4.76 0.09 7.16
N ARG A 107 -4.44 -1.11 6.65
CA ARG A 107 -3.76 -1.25 5.36
C ARG A 107 -4.66 -0.79 4.22
N LEU A 108 -5.94 -1.15 4.26
CA LEU A 108 -6.91 -0.76 3.24
C LEU A 108 -7.14 0.75 3.25
N THR A 109 -7.28 1.37 4.43
CA THR A 109 -7.46 2.81 4.57
C THR A 109 -6.29 3.58 3.99
N ILE A 110 -5.04 3.22 4.34
CA ILE A 110 -3.87 3.88 3.75
C ILE A 110 -3.86 3.66 2.23
N SER A 111 -4.03 2.43 1.76
CA SER A 111 -3.97 2.11 0.32
C SER A 111 -5.01 2.90 -0.50
N ASN A 112 -6.26 2.93 -0.03
CA ASN A 112 -7.33 3.70 -0.66
C ASN A 112 -7.02 5.20 -0.70
N ASN A 113 -6.48 5.75 0.38
CA ASN A 113 -6.08 7.17 0.42
C ASN A 113 -4.96 7.46 -0.60
N LEU A 114 -3.95 6.59 -0.73
CA LEU A 114 -2.87 6.78 -1.70
C LEU A 114 -3.38 6.72 -3.15
N GLU A 115 -4.28 5.79 -3.44
CA GLU A 115 -4.92 5.65 -4.76
C GLU A 115 -5.80 6.86 -5.09
N GLU A 116 -6.61 7.34 -4.13
CA GLU A 116 -7.42 8.54 -4.31
C GLU A 116 -6.54 9.77 -4.58
N MET A 117 -5.44 9.92 -3.84
CA MET A 117 -4.49 11.02 -4.05
C MET A 117 -3.88 11.01 -5.46
N TYR A 118 -3.56 9.83 -6.00
CA TYR A 118 -3.10 9.74 -7.38
C TYR A 118 -4.17 10.23 -8.37
N LEU A 119 -5.42 9.81 -8.21
CA LEU A 119 -6.51 10.21 -9.11
C LEU A 119 -6.79 11.73 -9.06
N GLN A 120 -6.56 12.36 -7.92
CA GLN A 120 -6.72 13.81 -7.74
C GLN A 120 -5.56 14.61 -8.37
N ASN A 121 -4.37 14.03 -8.49
CA ASN A 121 -3.13 14.71 -8.89
C ASN A 121 -2.47 14.01 -10.10
N LEU A 122 -3.27 13.71 -11.14
CA LEU A 122 -2.76 13.06 -12.34
C LEU A 122 -1.75 13.94 -13.08
N GLY A 123 -0.60 13.37 -13.42
CA GLY A 123 0.48 14.10 -14.08
C GLY A 123 1.39 14.89 -13.15
N GLU A 124 1.16 14.85 -11.84
CA GLU A 124 1.96 15.54 -10.85
C GLU A 124 2.80 14.58 -9.99
N ASN A 125 3.80 15.15 -9.34
CA ASN A 125 4.68 14.48 -8.40
C ASN A 125 3.96 14.33 -7.03
N ILE A 126 3.67 13.09 -6.62
CA ILE A 126 2.78 12.81 -5.47
C ILE A 126 3.49 12.18 -4.26
N LEU A 127 4.77 11.83 -4.36
CA LEU A 127 5.44 11.05 -3.32
C LEU A 127 5.53 11.81 -1.99
N TYR A 128 5.81 13.11 -2.01
CA TYR A 128 5.79 13.93 -0.80
C TYR A 128 4.40 13.91 -0.15
N GLN A 129 3.35 14.05 -0.96
CA GLN A 129 1.98 14.08 -0.45
C GLN A 129 1.61 12.73 0.18
N TRP A 130 2.00 11.62 -0.45
CA TRP A 130 1.83 10.28 0.11
C TRP A 130 2.50 10.11 1.48
N VAL A 131 3.73 10.61 1.62
CA VAL A 131 4.46 10.55 2.88
C VAL A 131 3.73 11.31 3.98
N GLU A 132 3.30 12.54 3.68
CA GLU A 132 2.58 13.36 4.65
C GLU A 132 1.20 12.76 4.97
N LYS A 133 0.50 12.18 4.00
CA LYS A 133 -0.78 11.52 4.26
C LYS A 133 -0.65 10.32 5.18
N ILE A 134 0.41 9.53 4.99
CA ILE A 134 0.73 8.42 5.89
C ILE A 134 1.08 8.98 7.28
N ARG A 135 1.89 10.03 7.37
CA ARG A 135 2.25 10.67 8.65
C ARG A 135 1.01 11.10 9.43
N GLU A 136 0.07 11.80 8.78
CA GLU A 136 -1.22 12.19 9.36
C GLU A 136 -1.98 10.97 9.92
N PHE A 137 -2.03 9.88 9.16
CA PHE A 137 -2.69 8.65 9.60
C PHE A 137 -1.99 8.04 10.82
N LEU A 138 -0.65 8.04 10.87
CA LEU A 138 0.10 7.55 12.03
C LEU A 138 -0.17 8.41 13.28
N GLU A 139 -0.30 9.72 13.12
CA GLU A 139 -0.66 10.66 14.20
C GLU A 139 -2.08 10.43 14.74
N GLU A 140 -3.06 10.22 13.86
CA GLU A 140 -4.41 9.88 14.26
C GLU A 140 -4.45 8.55 15.03
N LYS A 141 -3.64 7.58 14.57
CA LYS A 141 -3.50 6.28 15.22
C LYS A 141 -2.94 6.35 16.64
N SER A 142 -1.94 7.19 16.92
CA SER A 142 -1.47 7.33 18.31
C SER A 142 -2.52 7.98 19.22
N LYS A 143 -3.28 8.95 18.71
CA LYS A 143 -4.32 9.64 19.48
C LYS A 143 -5.44 8.68 19.89
N THR A 144 -5.90 7.81 18.99
CA THR A 144 -6.94 6.81 19.30
C THR A 144 -6.42 5.70 20.23
N SER A 145 -5.17 5.26 20.08
CA SER A 145 -4.57 4.23 20.95
C SER A 145 -4.40 4.68 22.41
N HIS A 146 -4.28 5.98 22.67
CA HIS A 146 -4.12 6.55 24.02
C HIS A 146 -5.43 7.02 24.66
N GLN A 147 -6.53 7.04 23.90
CA GLN A 147 -7.86 7.40 24.40
C GLN A 147 -8.68 6.15 24.74
N VAL A 148 -8.21 5.38 25.74
CA VAL A 148 -9.13 4.51 26.49
C VAL A 148 -9.85 5.40 27.51
N PRO A 149 -11.19 5.58 27.46
CA PRO A 149 -11.91 6.42 28.41
C PRO A 149 -11.80 5.84 29.81
N LYS A 150 -11.10 6.56 30.69
CA LYS A 150 -11.14 6.35 32.14
C LYS A 150 -12.53 6.77 32.63
N LEU A 151 -13.45 5.81 32.67
CA LEU A 151 -14.74 5.92 33.36
C LEU A 151 -14.47 6.40 34.80
N LYS A 152 -14.88 7.62 35.12
CA LYS A 152 -15.00 8.10 36.50
C LYS A 152 -16.46 8.46 36.73
N SER A 153 -17.17 7.51 37.33
CA SER A 153 -18.36 7.76 38.13
C SER A 153 -18.02 8.84 39.17
N THR A 154 -18.80 9.91 39.22
CA THR A 154 -19.20 10.49 40.51
C THR A 154 -20.61 11.04 40.33
N THR A 155 -21.54 10.35 41.00
CA THR A 155 -22.90 10.74 41.30
C THR A 155 -22.93 12.15 41.89
N GLU A 156 -23.81 13.02 41.39
CA GLU A 156 -24.63 13.90 42.22
C GLU A 156 -25.76 14.49 41.36
N GLU A 157 -26.89 14.66 42.01
CA GLU A 157 -28.25 14.60 41.47
C GLU A 157 -28.75 16.02 41.19
N THR A 158 -29.35 16.31 40.03
CA THR A 158 -30.43 17.30 39.95
C THR A 158 -31.29 17.06 38.71
N GLU A 159 -32.60 17.04 38.95
CA GLU A 159 -33.70 16.87 38.01
C GLU A 159 -33.90 18.11 37.11
N ALA A 160 -34.37 17.89 35.87
CA ALA A 160 -35.38 18.67 35.12
C ALA A 160 -35.07 18.87 33.62
N ASP A 161 -36.05 18.43 32.81
CA ASP A 161 -36.52 18.90 31.49
C ASP A 161 -35.62 18.97 30.23
N ASP A 162 -36.14 18.25 29.22
CA ASP A 162 -36.29 18.57 27.78
C ASP A 162 -35.06 18.98 26.94
N ASP A 163 -34.61 18.09 26.06
CA ASP A 163 -34.83 18.23 24.60
C ASP A 163 -34.50 16.91 23.88
N ASP A 164 -35.47 16.42 23.12
CA ASP A 164 -35.45 15.22 22.28
C ASP A 164 -35.13 15.63 20.84
N SER A 165 -33.92 15.36 20.35
CA SER A 165 -33.69 15.35 18.90
C SER A 165 -32.35 14.81 18.44
N SER A 166 -32.45 14.01 17.36
CA SER A 166 -31.43 13.66 16.38
C SER A 166 -30.56 12.43 16.65
N SER A 167 -31.19 11.26 16.47
CA SER A 167 -30.51 10.06 15.98
C SER A 167 -31.41 9.26 15.02
N GLU A 168 -31.80 9.88 13.90
CA GLU A 168 -32.64 9.27 12.84
C GLU A 168 -32.10 9.68 11.45
N LEU A 169 -30.81 9.43 11.16
CA LEU A 169 -30.24 9.65 9.80
C LEU A 169 -29.23 8.58 9.36
N LEU A 170 -29.40 7.32 9.79
CA LEU A 170 -28.56 6.22 9.27
C LEU A 170 -29.35 5.00 8.78
N ASN A 171 -30.68 4.96 8.96
CA ASN A 171 -31.49 3.82 8.53
C ASN A 171 -32.16 3.97 7.14
N ASP A 172 -32.07 5.14 6.50
CA ASP A 172 -32.88 5.45 5.32
C ASP A 172 -32.15 5.32 3.96
N LEU A 173 -30.92 4.79 3.94
CA LEU A 173 -30.23 4.42 2.68
C LEU A 173 -30.31 2.92 2.34
N LEU A 174 -30.96 2.10 3.17
CA LEU A 174 -31.02 0.65 2.98
C LEU A 174 -32.34 0.13 2.37
N LEU A 175 -33.20 1.02 1.84
CA LEU A 175 -34.52 0.63 1.35
C LEU A 175 -34.85 1.15 -0.06
N CYS A 176 -34.11 0.69 -1.07
CA CYS A 176 -34.60 0.65 -2.46
C CYS A 176 -33.91 -0.46 -3.28
N SER A 177 -34.16 -1.72 -2.96
CA SER A 177 -34.50 -2.75 -3.96
C SER A 177 -35.16 -3.92 -3.24
N GLY A 178 -36.34 -4.29 -3.73
CA GLY A 178 -37.32 -5.08 -3.00
C GLY A 178 -36.92 -6.54 -2.75
N ILE A 179 -37.13 -6.95 -1.51
CA ILE A 179 -37.89 -8.13 -1.09
C ILE A 179 -38.17 -9.15 -2.22
N ASP A 180 -37.58 -10.34 -2.11
CA ASP A 180 -38.42 -11.51 -1.92
C ASP A 180 -37.82 -12.46 -0.88
N ALA A 181 -38.70 -12.97 -0.04
CA ALA A 181 -38.43 -13.69 1.18
C ALA A 181 -38.35 -15.21 0.94
N SER A 182 -37.44 -15.88 1.65
CA SER A 182 -37.52 -17.27 2.16
C SER A 182 -36.10 -17.67 2.57
N PHE A 183 -35.71 -17.54 3.84
CA PHE A 183 -35.95 -18.54 4.88
C PHE A 183 -36.17 -19.95 4.30
N ASP A 184 -35.08 -20.64 4.00
CA ASP A 184 -35.06 -22.10 4.06
C ASP A 184 -33.75 -22.56 4.70
N THR A 185 -33.89 -23.00 5.94
CA THR A 185 -33.41 -24.28 6.47
C THR A 185 -32.03 -24.79 6.02
N LEU A 186 -31.10 -24.80 6.99
CA LEU A 186 -30.07 -25.81 7.25
C LEU A 186 -29.91 -26.94 6.21
N GLU A 187 -28.72 -27.03 5.61
CA GLU A 187 -28.08 -28.34 5.50
C GLU A 187 -26.55 -28.27 5.63
N ASP A 188 -26.12 -29.03 6.62
CA ASP A 188 -24.78 -29.48 6.97
C ASP A 188 -24.03 -30.00 5.75
N ALA A 189 -22.96 -29.31 5.38
CA ALA A 189 -21.91 -29.88 4.55
C ALA A 189 -20.57 -29.50 5.19
N ALA A 190 -20.10 -30.39 6.06
CA ALA A 190 -18.72 -30.47 6.50
C ALA A 190 -17.77 -30.32 5.28
N LYS A 191 -17.29 -29.10 5.03
CA LYS A 191 -16.17 -28.87 4.13
C LYS A 191 -14.92 -29.28 4.90
N GLU A 192 -14.52 -30.54 4.71
CA GLU A 192 -13.24 -31.05 5.18
C GLU A 192 -12.12 -30.10 4.77
N VAL A 193 -11.41 -29.57 5.75
CA VAL A 193 -10.16 -28.85 5.55
C VAL A 193 -9.17 -29.85 4.95
N PRO A 194 -8.58 -29.59 3.76
CA PRO A 194 -7.66 -30.54 3.15
C PRO A 194 -6.45 -30.76 4.07
N SER A 195 -6.10 -32.03 4.28
CA SER A 195 -4.98 -32.41 5.14
C SER A 195 -3.66 -31.84 4.60
N ILE A 196 -3.01 -30.99 5.39
CA ILE A 196 -1.68 -30.45 5.09
C ILE A 196 -0.64 -31.54 5.39
N VAL A 197 0.00 -32.03 4.34
CA VAL A 197 1.09 -33.02 4.45
C VAL A 197 2.40 -32.27 4.60
N HIS A 198 3.10 -32.58 5.70
CA HIS A 198 4.38 -31.98 6.02
C HIS A 198 5.50 -32.91 5.54
N GLY A 199 6.49 -32.36 4.84
CA GLY A 199 7.72 -33.07 4.51
C GLY A 199 8.61 -33.28 5.74
N GLU A 200 9.60 -34.16 5.61
CA GLU A 200 10.64 -34.30 6.63
C GLU A 200 11.47 -33.00 6.71
N PRO A 201 11.72 -32.46 7.91
CA PRO A 201 12.50 -31.24 8.07
C PRO A 201 13.96 -31.48 7.67
N ILE A 202 14.48 -30.63 6.78
CA ILE A 202 15.89 -30.64 6.36
C ILE A 202 16.63 -29.49 7.03
N SER A 203 17.83 -29.75 7.56
CA SER A 203 18.67 -28.71 8.17
C SER A 203 19.90 -28.43 7.30
N ASP A 204 20.08 -27.17 6.90
CA ASP A 204 21.30 -26.67 6.26
C ASP A 204 21.85 -25.48 7.06
N ARG A 205 23.14 -25.51 7.40
CA ARG A 205 23.87 -24.39 8.06
C ARG A 205 23.09 -23.72 9.22
N ARG A 206 22.53 -24.52 10.13
CA ARG A 206 21.71 -24.11 11.30
C ARG A 206 20.30 -23.57 10.96
N SER A 207 19.91 -23.56 9.69
CA SER A 207 18.56 -23.27 9.23
C SER A 207 17.81 -24.59 9.01
N THR A 208 16.62 -24.72 9.58
CA THR A 208 15.76 -25.92 9.38
C THR A 208 14.58 -25.53 8.51
N PHE A 209 14.37 -26.26 7.43
CA PHE A 209 13.29 -26.04 6.47
C PHE A 209 12.33 -27.22 6.50
N GLN A 210 11.04 -26.93 6.50
CA GLN A 210 10.00 -27.94 6.38
C GLN A 210 9.02 -27.50 5.29
N ALA A 211 8.77 -28.40 4.35
CA ALA A 211 7.81 -28.14 3.27
C ALA A 211 6.40 -28.53 3.72
N HIS A 212 5.42 -27.66 3.46
CA HIS A 212 4.00 -27.92 3.70
C HIS A 212 3.30 -28.03 2.34
N LEU A 213 2.59 -29.13 2.09
CA LEU A 213 1.87 -29.38 0.84
C LEU A 213 0.39 -29.67 1.13
N ALA A 214 -0.51 -29.04 0.38
CA ALA A 214 -1.94 -29.33 0.39
C ALA A 214 -2.44 -29.63 -1.04
N PRO A 215 -3.23 -30.70 -1.25
CA PRO A 215 -3.80 -31.00 -2.56
C PRO A 215 -4.95 -30.04 -2.88
N VAL A 216 -4.73 -29.14 -3.85
CA VAL A 216 -5.74 -28.17 -4.30
C VAL A 216 -6.42 -28.67 -5.58
N THR A 217 -7.76 -28.61 -5.61
CA THR A 217 -8.56 -29.08 -6.77
C THR A 217 -9.18 -27.95 -7.60
N SER A 218 -9.07 -26.69 -7.15
CA SER A 218 -9.51 -25.52 -7.92
C SER A 218 -8.70 -24.26 -7.58
N PRO A 219 -8.50 -23.32 -8.53
CA PRO A 219 -7.73 -22.09 -8.29
C PRO A 219 -8.28 -21.22 -7.15
N SER A 220 -9.59 -21.29 -6.90
CA SER A 220 -10.27 -20.55 -5.83
C SER A 220 -9.92 -21.04 -4.41
N GLN A 221 -9.38 -22.26 -4.26
CA GLN A 221 -8.99 -22.82 -2.95
C GLN A 221 -7.67 -22.21 -2.41
N VAL A 222 -6.78 -21.77 -3.30
CA VAL A 222 -5.43 -21.27 -2.95
C VAL A 222 -5.47 -19.99 -2.10
N ILE A 223 -6.50 -19.14 -2.29
CA ILE A 223 -6.64 -17.85 -1.61
C ILE A 223 -6.98 -18.01 -0.11
N ASN A 224 -7.60 -19.14 0.27
CA ASN A 224 -7.96 -19.41 1.67
C ASN A 224 -6.83 -20.12 2.44
N GLU A 225 -5.94 -20.85 1.76
CA GLU A 225 -4.89 -21.65 2.41
C GLU A 225 -3.71 -20.78 2.90
N THR A 226 -3.39 -19.66 2.24
CA THR A 226 -2.28 -18.78 2.68
C THR A 226 -2.59 -17.93 3.90
N ASN A 227 -3.86 -17.83 4.33
CA ASN A 227 -4.28 -16.97 5.44
C ASN A 227 -4.52 -17.74 6.77
N ALA A 228 -4.40 -19.07 6.78
CA ALA A 228 -4.64 -19.87 7.98
C ALA A 228 -3.36 -20.24 8.77
N ASP A 229 -2.17 -20.18 8.16
CA ASP A 229 -0.90 -20.65 8.75
C ASP A 229 -0.01 -19.56 9.35
N LEU A 230 -0.48 -18.30 9.44
CA LEU A 230 0.34 -17.20 9.96
C LEU A 230 -0.22 -16.57 11.24
N GLU A 231 -0.13 -17.31 12.35
CA GLU A 231 0.01 -16.83 13.74
C GLU A 231 0.53 -18.02 14.61
N PRO A 232 1.29 -17.81 15.70
CA PRO A 232 2.52 -17.03 15.87
C PRO A 232 3.64 -17.92 16.48
N LEU A 233 4.74 -18.16 15.78
CA LEU A 233 5.92 -18.83 16.35
C LEU A 233 7.16 -17.92 16.34
N PHE A 234 7.48 -17.45 17.55
CA PHE A 234 8.81 -17.24 18.10
C PHE A 234 9.72 -16.15 17.49
N TRP A 235 9.62 -14.95 18.06
CA TRP A 235 10.81 -14.24 18.53
C TRP A 235 10.74 -14.07 20.05
N GLY A 236 11.10 -15.13 20.77
CA GLY A 236 11.38 -15.06 22.20
C GLY A 236 12.77 -14.49 22.44
N PHE A 237 12.91 -13.17 22.49
CA PHE A 237 14.09 -12.53 23.06
C PHE A 237 13.86 -12.33 24.56
N ASN A 238 14.16 -13.38 25.33
CA ASN A 238 14.28 -13.29 26.78
C ASN A 238 15.52 -12.45 27.12
N GLY A 239 15.31 -11.24 27.62
CA GLY A 239 16.31 -10.58 28.47
C GLY A 239 16.19 -11.10 29.90
N PRO A 240 17.29 -11.27 30.66
CA PRO A 240 17.21 -11.36 32.11
C PRO A 240 17.47 -10.02 32.77
N ARG A 241 16.45 -9.58 33.52
CA ARG A 241 16.50 -8.65 34.63
C ARG A 241 17.58 -9.06 35.65
N SER A 242 18.16 -8.04 36.26
CA SER A 242 19.01 -8.02 37.46
C SER A 242 18.71 -9.08 38.53
N MET A 243 19.76 -9.66 39.10
CA MET A 243 19.74 -10.25 40.44
C MET A 243 20.84 -9.60 41.29
N LEU A 244 20.39 -8.85 42.30
CA LEU A 244 21.18 -8.46 43.46
C LEU A 244 21.24 -9.63 44.45
N ASP A 245 22.39 -9.73 45.10
CA ASP A 245 22.63 -10.06 46.51
C ASP A 245 23.16 -11.45 46.94
N CYS A 246 24.01 -11.35 47.98
CA CYS A 246 24.43 -12.32 49.00
C CYS A 246 25.67 -13.22 48.77
N GLY A 247 26.83 -12.68 49.20
CA GLY A 247 27.65 -13.20 50.32
C GLY A 247 28.19 -14.63 50.28
N ASN A 248 29.52 -14.78 50.12
CA ASN A 248 30.52 -14.99 51.19
C ASN A 248 31.88 -15.31 50.56
#